data_AF-A0A1L7I7J4-F1
#
_entry.id   AF-A0A1L7I7J4-F1
#
_cell.length_a   1.000
_cell.length_b   1.000
_cell.length_c   1.000
_cell.angle_alpha   90.00
_cell.angle_beta   90.00
_cell.angle_gamma   90.00
#
_symmetry.space_group_name_H-M   'P 1'
#
loop_
_entity.id
_entity.type
_entity.pdbx_description
1 polymer ?
#
loop_
_entity_poly.entity_id
_entity_poly.type
_entity_poly.pdbx_seq_one_letter_code
_entity_poly.pdbx_strand_id
1 'polypeptide(L)'
;MKIYHLILISFLLIQCAENNNRKADNESFLAKKSVNDTNTISVSNHIVEKIKNYYLNGEGAKFQFESNDFDSLKELIFKSSDNFTLMRIEIPKKEIISDSIRAILFPDFNNDGLKDVVINVYREGGWGGGNVFDNEIFVFKNEENSFILKSVNNSKKLTDCDTGQFSLVGLKKGKLIGNSFCYTPDDGHCCPSLKYYTVLSEENWKLKHFTSEETY
;
A
#
# COMPACT_ATOMS: atom_id res chain seq x y z
N MET A 1 -13.77 79.73 22.99
CA MET A 1 -13.15 80.26 21.76
C MET A 1 -12.40 79.11 21.09
N LYS A 2 -12.87 78.69 19.91
CA LYS A 2 -12.30 77.62 19.08
C LYS A 2 -11.10 78.16 18.31
N ILE A 3 -10.08 77.34 18.05
CA ILE A 3 -9.35 77.28 16.77
C ILE A 3 -8.80 75.86 16.63
N TYR A 4 -8.88 75.38 15.39
CA TYR A 4 -8.79 74.00 14.93
C TYR A 4 -7.35 73.60 14.65
N HIS A 5 -7.00 72.34 14.91
CA HIS A 5 -6.10 71.63 14.01
C HIS A 5 -6.70 70.27 13.60
N LEU A 6 -6.88 70.20 12.29
CA LEU A 6 -7.43 69.15 11.46
C LEU A 6 -6.26 68.61 10.65
N ILE A 7 -5.92 67.33 10.85
CA ILE A 7 -5.04 66.51 9.99
C ILE A 7 -5.62 65.09 10.15
N LEU A 8 -6.56 64.59 9.34
CA LEU A 8 -6.56 64.26 7.90
C LEU A 8 -5.43 63.32 7.48
N ILE A 9 -5.83 62.22 6.82
CA ILE A 9 -5.04 61.30 5.97
C ILE A 9 -4.37 60.15 6.77
N SER A 10 -4.58 58.85 6.52
CA SER A 10 -5.16 58.14 5.36
C SER A 10 -5.68 56.76 5.77
N PHE A 11 -6.83 56.39 5.21
CA PHE A 11 -7.24 55.00 5.02
C PHE A 11 -6.18 54.29 4.15
N LEU A 12 -5.64 53.17 4.65
CA LEU A 12 -5.07 52.12 3.79
C LEU A 12 -6.05 50.96 3.83
N LEU A 13 -7.04 51.05 2.92
CA LEU A 13 -7.71 49.87 2.38
C LEU A 13 -6.63 49.08 1.64
N ILE A 14 -6.17 47.97 2.21
CA ILE A 14 -5.51 46.94 1.42
C ILE A 14 -6.63 46.26 0.63
N GLN A 15 -6.90 46.83 -0.55
CA GLN A 15 -7.40 46.07 -1.67
C GLN A 15 -6.32 45.04 -2.02
N CYS A 16 -6.52 43.78 -1.66
CA CYS A 16 -6.00 42.72 -2.51
C CYS A 16 -6.96 42.62 -3.69
N ALA A 17 -6.68 43.42 -4.72
CA ALA A 17 -7.15 43.17 -6.05
C ALA A 17 -6.58 41.82 -6.50
N GLU A 18 -7.45 41.01 -7.10
CA GLU A 18 -7.11 39.85 -7.89
C GLU A 18 -5.96 40.20 -8.86
N ASN A 19 -4.93 39.37 -8.86
CA ASN A 19 -4.18 39.18 -10.08
C ASN A 19 -3.99 37.69 -10.32
N ASN A 20 -4.42 37.31 -11.51
CA ASN A 20 -4.56 35.97 -12.02
C ASN A 20 -3.22 35.23 -12.09
N ASN A 21 -3.35 33.90 -12.21
CA ASN A 21 -2.35 32.96 -12.69
C ASN A 21 -1.29 32.50 -11.68
N ARG A 22 -1.76 31.74 -10.68
CA ARG A 22 -1.19 30.42 -10.43
C ARG A 22 -2.34 29.43 -10.24
N LYS A 23 -2.85 28.91 -11.36
CA LYS A 23 -3.30 27.52 -11.42
C LYS A 23 -2.05 26.68 -11.19
N ALA A 24 -1.63 26.60 -9.93
CA ALA A 24 -0.85 25.47 -9.49
C ALA A 24 -1.84 24.30 -9.50
N ASP A 25 -1.44 23.24 -10.18
CA ASP A 25 -2.18 22.01 -10.33
C ASP A 25 -2.40 21.38 -8.96
N ASN A 26 -3.36 21.90 -8.21
CA ASN A 26 -3.91 21.34 -6.99
C ASN A 26 -4.91 20.24 -7.38
N GLU A 27 -4.51 19.35 -8.28
CA GLU A 27 -5.15 18.04 -8.35
C GLU A 27 -4.82 17.33 -7.04
N SER A 28 -5.85 17.16 -6.21
CA SER A 28 -5.79 16.47 -4.93
C SER A 28 -4.90 15.22 -5.01
N PHE A 29 -3.82 15.22 -4.24
CA PHE A 29 -2.90 14.09 -4.04
C PHE A 29 -3.55 12.91 -3.27
N LEU A 30 -4.83 13.05 -2.95
CA LEU A 30 -5.66 12.01 -2.36
C LEU A 30 -5.95 10.93 -3.40
N ALA A 31 -6.03 9.68 -2.93
CA ALA A 31 -6.80 8.65 -3.61
C ALA A 31 -8.16 9.25 -4.00
N LYS A 32 -8.37 9.52 -5.29
CA LYS A 32 -9.67 10.00 -5.77
C LYS A 32 -10.67 8.87 -5.54
N LYS A 33 -11.50 8.99 -4.51
CA LYS A 33 -12.83 8.38 -4.56
C LYS A 33 -13.63 9.18 -5.59
N SER A 34 -13.44 8.85 -6.87
CA SER A 34 -14.18 9.45 -7.97
C SER A 34 -15.64 9.03 -7.83
N VAL A 35 -16.50 9.99 -7.47
CA VAL A 35 -17.96 9.82 -7.52
C VAL A 35 -18.39 10.09 -8.96
N ASN A 36 -18.31 9.03 -9.78
CA ASN A 36 -18.94 8.80 -11.09
C ASN A 36 -17.96 8.15 -12.07
N ASP A 37 -17.72 6.85 -11.86
CA ASP A 37 -17.74 5.77 -12.85
C ASP A 37 -17.16 4.54 -12.16
N THR A 38 -18.03 3.69 -11.58
CA THR A 38 -17.71 2.48 -10.80
C THR A 38 -16.69 2.70 -9.66
N ASN A 39 -17.13 2.69 -8.40
CA ASN A 39 -16.32 2.85 -7.15
C ASN A 39 -14.98 2.07 -7.11
N THR A 40 -13.97 2.52 -7.85
CA THR A 40 -12.69 1.82 -7.99
C THR A 40 -11.65 2.64 -7.26
N ILE A 41 -11.18 2.14 -6.13
CA ILE A 41 -10.12 2.81 -5.38
C ILE A 41 -8.80 2.56 -6.10
N SER A 42 -8.02 3.60 -6.38
CA SER A 42 -6.71 3.50 -7.03
C SER A 42 -5.60 4.11 -6.17
N VAL A 43 -4.40 3.57 -6.32
CA VAL A 43 -3.19 4.12 -5.69
C VAL A 43 -2.42 4.98 -6.69
N SER A 44 -1.74 6.00 -6.17
CA SER A 44 -0.94 6.89 -7.02
C SER A 44 0.23 6.11 -7.64
N ASN A 45 0.60 6.48 -8.87
CA ASN A 45 1.76 5.90 -9.56
C ASN A 45 3.05 6.06 -8.73
N HIS A 46 3.13 7.08 -7.88
CA HIS A 46 4.28 7.26 -7.01
C HIS A 46 4.49 6.09 -6.02
N ILE A 47 3.40 5.57 -5.43
CA ILE A 47 3.49 4.42 -4.52
C ILE A 47 3.96 3.18 -5.30
N VAL A 48 3.39 2.94 -6.49
CA VAL A 48 3.77 1.83 -7.37
C VAL A 48 5.26 1.89 -7.73
N GLU A 49 5.79 3.07 -8.07
CA GLU A 49 7.22 3.24 -8.34
C GLU A 49 8.09 3.01 -7.09
N LYS A 50 7.64 3.40 -5.89
CA LYS A 50 8.37 3.09 -4.65
C LYS A 50 8.50 1.59 -4.43
N ILE A 51 7.43 0.82 -4.67
CA ILE A 51 7.45 -0.64 -4.56
C ILE A 51 8.36 -1.24 -5.64
N LYS A 52 8.27 -0.78 -6.89
CA LYS A 52 9.19 -1.22 -7.96
C LYS A 52 10.66 -0.99 -7.58
N ASN A 53 10.98 0.20 -7.08
CA ASN A 53 12.33 0.55 -6.68
C ASN A 53 12.83 -0.27 -5.48
N TYR A 54 11.93 -0.67 -4.57
CA TYR A 54 12.27 -1.59 -3.48
C TYR A 54 12.83 -2.91 -4.03
N TYR A 55 12.17 -3.52 -5.02
CA TYR A 55 12.67 -4.76 -5.63
C TYR A 55 13.93 -4.56 -6.48
N LEU A 56 13.97 -3.51 -7.31
CA LEU A 56 15.12 -3.20 -8.17
C LEU A 56 16.39 -2.92 -7.37
N ASN A 57 16.29 -2.32 -6.20
CA ASN A 57 17.43 -2.04 -5.33
C ASN A 57 17.71 -3.15 -4.32
N GLY A 58 16.82 -4.14 -4.22
CA GLY A 58 16.89 -5.25 -3.28
C GLY A 58 17.24 -6.57 -3.98
N GLU A 59 16.41 -7.60 -3.76
CA GLU A 59 16.62 -8.95 -4.30
C GLU A 59 16.73 -8.98 -5.83
N GLY A 60 16.10 -8.02 -6.51
CA GLY A 60 16.08 -7.88 -7.96
C GLY A 60 17.34 -7.28 -8.60
N ALA A 61 18.23 -6.68 -7.81
CA ALA A 61 19.29 -5.79 -8.31
C ALA A 61 20.29 -6.46 -9.26
N LYS A 62 20.43 -7.78 -9.20
CA LYS A 62 21.39 -8.56 -9.99
C LYS A 62 20.78 -9.27 -11.20
N PHE A 63 19.47 -9.12 -11.42
CA PHE A 63 18.74 -9.85 -12.45
C PHE A 63 18.43 -8.95 -13.65
N GLN A 64 18.22 -9.58 -14.81
CA GLN A 64 17.62 -8.89 -15.94
C GLN A 64 16.19 -8.51 -15.57
N PHE A 65 15.74 -7.33 -15.97
CA PHE A 65 14.48 -6.76 -15.53
C PHE A 65 13.60 -6.34 -16.70
N GLU A 66 12.34 -6.75 -16.65
CA GLU A 66 11.27 -6.32 -17.53
C GLU A 66 10.06 -5.88 -16.68
N SER A 67 9.24 -4.99 -17.22
CA SER A 67 7.97 -4.63 -16.59
C SER A 67 6.87 -4.47 -17.60
N ASN A 68 5.70 -5.02 -17.28
CA ASN A 68 4.47 -4.83 -18.02
C ASN A 68 3.55 -3.92 -17.22
N ASP A 69 2.94 -2.95 -17.90
CA ASP A 69 2.03 -1.99 -17.29
C ASP A 69 0.60 -2.28 -17.76
N PHE A 70 -0.28 -2.60 -16.83
CA PHE A 70 -1.70 -2.84 -17.06
C PHE A 70 -2.55 -1.83 -16.29
N ASP A 71 -3.81 -1.68 -16.70
CA ASP A 71 -4.74 -0.74 -16.08
C ASP A 71 -4.97 -0.97 -14.58
N SER A 72 -4.94 -2.23 -14.14
CA SER A 72 -5.23 -2.62 -12.75
C SER A 72 -4.00 -3.00 -11.93
N LEU A 73 -2.86 -3.29 -12.57
CA LEU A 73 -1.64 -3.73 -11.90
C LEU A 73 -0.38 -3.39 -12.71
N LYS A 74 0.76 -3.35 -12.03
CA LYS A 74 2.09 -3.33 -12.65
C LYS A 74 2.77 -4.66 -12.38
N GLU A 75 3.23 -5.31 -13.43
CA GLU A 75 3.99 -6.55 -13.32
C GLU A 75 5.48 -6.27 -13.46
N LEU A 76 6.29 -6.87 -12.59
CA LEU A 76 7.75 -6.85 -12.64
C LEU A 76 8.25 -8.28 -12.86
N ILE A 77 9.10 -8.48 -13.85
CA ILE A 77 9.66 -9.78 -14.20
C ILE A 77 11.19 -9.69 -14.06
N PHE A 78 11.75 -10.57 -13.24
CA PHE A 78 13.19 -10.68 -13.03
C PHE A 78 13.68 -12.01 -13.58
N LYS A 79 14.73 -11.97 -14.41
CA LYS A 79 15.23 -13.12 -15.15
C LYS A 79 16.72 -13.37 -14.92
N SER A 80 17.13 -14.63 -15.10
CA SER A 80 18.54 -15.03 -15.13
C SER A 80 19.24 -14.48 -16.38
N SER A 81 20.56 -14.65 -16.46
CA SER A 81 21.34 -14.35 -17.68
C SER A 81 20.86 -15.12 -18.91
N ASP A 82 20.31 -16.32 -18.69
CA ASP A 82 19.83 -17.24 -19.73
C ASP A 82 18.33 -17.02 -20.02
N ASN A 83 17.77 -15.88 -19.61
CA ASN A 83 16.39 -15.46 -19.86
C ASN A 83 15.31 -16.35 -19.20
N PHE A 84 15.65 -17.09 -18.14
CA PHE A 84 14.66 -17.81 -17.32
C PHE A 84 14.03 -16.88 -16.29
N THR A 85 12.70 -16.88 -16.15
CA THR A 85 11.99 -16.13 -15.10
C THR A 85 12.32 -16.70 -13.72
N LEU A 86 12.89 -15.86 -12.87
CA LEU A 86 13.26 -16.21 -11.50
C LEU A 86 12.28 -15.67 -10.47
N MET A 87 11.70 -14.50 -10.75
CA MET A 87 10.76 -13.83 -9.85
C MET A 87 9.77 -12.98 -10.65
N ARG A 88 8.48 -13.08 -10.30
CA ARG A 88 7.41 -12.24 -10.83
C ARG A 88 6.73 -11.52 -9.67
N ILE A 89 6.55 -10.21 -9.79
CA ILE A 89 5.88 -9.37 -8.79
C ILE A 89 4.69 -8.70 -9.45
N GLU A 90 3.53 -8.71 -8.80
CA GLU A 90 2.35 -7.97 -9.24
C GLU A 90 1.98 -6.92 -8.19
N ILE A 91 2.08 -5.65 -8.59
CA ILE A 91 1.77 -4.50 -7.77
C ILE A 91 0.39 -3.98 -8.18
N PRO A 92 -0.64 -4.09 -7.33
CA PRO A 92 -1.96 -3.61 -7.67
C PRO A 92 -1.97 -2.06 -7.77
N LYS A 93 -2.63 -1.54 -8.81
CA LYS A 93 -2.89 -0.10 -9.01
C LYS A 93 -4.31 0.28 -8.64
N LYS A 94 -5.23 -0.67 -8.73
CA LYS A 94 -6.65 -0.55 -8.40
C LYS A 94 -7.02 -1.61 -7.39
N GLU A 95 -7.98 -1.31 -6.53
CA GLU A 95 -8.51 -2.27 -5.57
C GLU A 95 -9.16 -3.41 -6.36
N ILE A 96 -8.56 -4.60 -6.25
CA ILE A 96 -9.15 -5.84 -6.71
C ILE A 96 -9.90 -6.41 -5.51
N ILE A 97 -11.23 -6.33 -5.58
CA ILE A 97 -12.13 -6.93 -4.60
C ILE A 97 -12.40 -8.35 -5.06
N SER A 98 -11.71 -9.32 -4.47
CA SER A 98 -12.19 -10.71 -4.45
C SER A 98 -12.72 -11.01 -3.06
N ASP A 99 -13.61 -12.00 -2.94
CA ASP A 99 -14.20 -12.38 -1.65
C ASP A 99 -13.14 -12.82 -0.63
N SER A 100 -11.94 -13.21 -1.08
CA SER A 100 -10.89 -13.81 -0.26
C SER A 100 -9.63 -12.96 -0.09
N ILE A 101 -9.44 -11.91 -0.91
CA ILE A 101 -8.22 -11.09 -0.92
C ILE A 101 -8.56 -9.63 -1.21
N ARG A 102 -8.02 -8.72 -0.39
CA ARG A 102 -7.95 -7.28 -0.67
C ARG A 102 -6.52 -6.89 -1.03
N ALA A 103 -6.39 -6.22 -2.17
CA ALA A 103 -5.10 -5.79 -2.69
C ALA A 103 -4.61 -4.47 -2.07
N ILE A 104 -5.53 -3.54 -1.73
CA ILE A 104 -5.20 -2.20 -1.24
C ILE A 104 -6.17 -1.83 -0.11
N LEU A 105 -5.67 -1.31 1.00
CA LEU A 105 -6.45 -0.82 2.13
C LEU A 105 -5.96 0.56 2.59
N PHE A 106 -6.87 1.32 3.19
CA PHE A 106 -6.63 2.70 3.65
C PHE A 106 -6.94 2.85 5.15
N PRO A 107 -6.06 2.34 6.04
CA PRO A 107 -6.19 2.56 7.47
C PRO A 107 -5.81 3.99 7.87
N ASP A 108 -6.02 4.33 9.13
CA ASP A 108 -5.42 5.49 9.80
C ASP A 108 -4.79 4.91 11.07
N PHE A 109 -3.50 4.54 10.99
CA PHE A 109 -2.87 3.77 12.05
C PHE A 109 -2.52 4.63 13.27
N ASN A 110 -2.15 5.90 13.03
CA ASN A 110 -1.73 6.85 14.05
C ASN A 110 -2.83 7.81 14.50
N ASN A 111 -4.06 7.68 13.99
CA ASN A 111 -5.23 8.51 14.32
C ASN A 111 -4.98 10.01 14.09
N ASP A 112 -4.21 10.37 13.06
CA ASP A 112 -3.98 11.78 12.70
C ASP A 112 -5.04 12.33 11.73
N GLY A 113 -6.01 11.49 11.35
CA GLY A 113 -7.09 11.83 10.42
C GLY A 113 -6.71 11.67 8.96
N LEU A 114 -5.45 11.34 8.65
CA LEU A 114 -4.99 11.02 7.30
C LEU A 114 -5.05 9.51 7.06
N LYS A 115 -5.43 9.12 5.85
CA LYS A 115 -5.44 7.72 5.46
C LYS A 115 -4.07 7.29 4.96
N ASP A 116 -3.49 6.32 5.65
CA ASP A 116 -2.33 5.55 5.25
C ASP A 116 -2.68 4.59 4.11
N VAL A 117 -1.67 3.92 3.54
CA VAL A 117 -1.89 2.92 2.48
C VAL A 117 -1.21 1.62 2.85
N VAL A 118 -1.98 0.54 2.80
CA VAL A 118 -1.49 -0.83 2.89
C VAL A 118 -1.69 -1.49 1.53
N ILE A 119 -0.63 -2.02 0.94
CA ILE A 119 -0.68 -2.72 -0.35
C ILE A 119 -0.21 -4.15 -0.17
N ASN A 120 -1.06 -5.09 -0.56
CA ASN A 120 -0.71 -6.50 -0.68
C ASN A 120 -0.15 -6.76 -2.08
N VAL A 121 1.13 -7.08 -2.16
CA VAL A 121 1.87 -7.33 -3.40
C VAL A 121 2.07 -8.82 -3.55
N TYR A 122 1.61 -9.37 -4.68
CA TYR A 122 1.85 -10.76 -5.01
C TYR A 122 3.28 -10.94 -5.49
N ARG A 123 3.93 -12.00 -5.01
CA ARG A 123 5.27 -12.41 -5.41
C ARG A 123 5.29 -13.89 -5.73
N GLU A 124 5.86 -14.24 -6.86
CA GLU A 124 6.13 -15.62 -7.24
C GLU A 124 7.61 -15.81 -7.52
N GLY A 125 8.15 -16.95 -7.10
CA GLY A 125 9.55 -17.31 -7.25
C GLY A 125 10.47 -16.72 -6.17
N GLY A 126 11.72 -16.47 -6.58
CA GLY A 126 12.85 -16.18 -5.70
C GLY A 126 13.76 -17.41 -5.48
N TRP A 127 14.96 -17.18 -4.93
CA TRP A 127 15.88 -18.23 -4.44
C TRP A 127 16.30 -19.34 -5.43
N GLY A 128 16.25 -19.09 -6.75
CA GLY A 128 16.64 -20.08 -7.77
C GLY A 128 15.53 -20.46 -8.75
N GLY A 129 14.31 -19.89 -8.59
CA GLY A 129 13.17 -20.11 -9.49
C GLY A 129 12.18 -21.15 -8.97
N GLY A 130 10.96 -21.17 -9.53
CA GLY A 130 9.90 -22.12 -9.20
C GLY A 130 8.55 -21.47 -8.85
N ASN A 131 7.51 -22.31 -8.73
CA ASN A 131 6.12 -21.91 -8.48
C ASN A 131 5.83 -21.74 -6.97
N VAL A 132 6.73 -21.10 -6.24
CA VAL A 132 6.48 -20.74 -4.84
C VAL A 132 5.97 -19.31 -4.82
N PHE A 133 4.71 -19.13 -4.43
CA PHE A 133 4.16 -17.81 -4.23
C PHE A 133 4.25 -17.38 -2.76
N ASP A 134 4.31 -16.07 -2.58
CA ASP A 134 4.27 -15.40 -1.29
C ASP A 134 3.60 -14.04 -1.51
N ASN A 135 3.14 -13.44 -0.42
CA ASN A 135 2.63 -12.08 -0.44
C ASN A 135 3.53 -11.19 0.43
N GLU A 136 3.74 -9.96 -0.01
CA GLU A 136 4.42 -8.95 0.77
C GLU A 136 3.49 -7.76 1.00
N ILE A 137 3.32 -7.40 2.27
CA ILE A 137 2.44 -6.31 2.67
C ILE A 137 3.27 -5.06 2.93
N PHE A 138 3.12 -4.09 2.04
CA PHE A 138 3.77 -2.79 2.12
C PHE A 138 2.90 -1.82 2.91
N VAL A 139 3.50 -1.12 3.88
CA VAL A 139 2.82 -0.09 4.68
C VAL A 139 3.44 1.27 4.37
N PHE A 140 2.60 2.19 3.90
CA PHE A 140 2.96 3.57 3.62
C PHE A 140 2.25 4.50 4.58
N LYS A 141 3.03 5.35 5.26
CA LYS A 141 2.50 6.47 6.03
C LYS A 141 2.12 7.60 5.09
N ASN A 142 0.95 8.20 5.30
CA ASN A 142 0.59 9.46 4.67
C ASN A 142 1.21 10.65 5.43
N GLU A 143 1.95 11.49 4.73
CA GLU A 143 2.45 12.78 5.22
C GLU A 143 1.94 13.91 4.32
N GLU A 144 0.62 14.16 4.40
CA GLU A 144 -0.21 15.15 3.70
C GLU A 144 -0.09 15.17 2.16
N ASN A 145 1.13 15.44 1.67
CA ASN A 145 1.51 15.58 0.28
C ASN A 145 2.43 14.45 -0.21
N SER A 146 2.74 13.46 0.62
CA SER A 146 3.61 12.35 0.24
C SER A 146 3.28 11.05 0.96
N PHE A 147 3.64 9.93 0.35
CA PHE A 147 3.56 8.61 0.99
C PHE A 147 4.97 8.09 1.27
N ILE A 148 5.25 7.77 2.52
CA ILE A 148 6.56 7.25 2.95
C ILE A 148 6.43 5.76 3.20
N LEU A 149 7.24 4.94 2.51
CA LEU A 149 7.32 3.52 2.80
C LEU A 149 7.90 3.32 4.21
N LYS A 150 7.14 2.70 5.11
CA LYS A 150 7.56 2.48 6.50
C LYS A 150 7.97 1.05 6.77
N SER A 151 7.28 0.08 6.17
CA SER A 151 7.64 -1.34 6.31
C SER A 151 7.20 -2.18 5.12
N VAL A 152 7.88 -3.31 4.97
CA VAL A 152 7.52 -4.42 4.08
C VAL A 152 7.46 -5.66 4.95
N ASN A 153 6.33 -6.35 4.94
CA ASN A 153 6.06 -7.46 5.84
C ASN A 153 5.80 -8.72 5.00
N ASN A 154 6.63 -9.74 5.16
CA ASN A 154 6.46 -11.02 4.48
C ASN A 154 5.29 -11.79 5.12
N SER A 155 4.35 -12.27 4.31
CA SER A 155 3.13 -12.91 4.79
C SER A 155 3.35 -14.15 5.65
N LYS A 156 4.45 -14.89 5.44
CA LYS A 156 4.83 -16.07 6.22
C LYS A 156 5.23 -15.74 7.65
N LYS A 157 5.63 -14.48 7.91
CA LYS A 157 5.98 -13.99 9.26
C LYS A 157 4.79 -13.36 10.00
N LEU A 158 3.61 -13.32 9.36
CA LEU A 158 2.39 -12.72 9.91
C LEU A 158 1.38 -13.78 10.36
N THR A 159 1.83 -15.02 10.52
CA THR A 159 1.05 -16.16 11.01
C THR A 159 1.77 -16.78 12.20
N ASP A 160 1.02 -17.44 13.09
CA ASP A 160 1.56 -18.20 14.23
C ASP A 160 2.15 -19.55 13.85
N CYS A 161 2.10 -19.89 12.57
CA CYS A 161 2.48 -21.21 12.07
C CYS A 161 3.94 -21.22 11.62
N ASP A 162 4.65 -22.31 11.92
CA ASP A 162 6.03 -22.52 11.43
C ASP A 162 6.10 -22.50 9.90
N THR A 163 5.07 -23.05 9.25
CA THR A 163 4.89 -23.07 7.81
C THR A 163 3.48 -22.63 7.45
N GLY A 164 3.38 -21.53 6.71
CA GLY A 164 2.09 -20.98 6.32
C GLY A 164 2.21 -19.62 5.66
N GLN A 165 1.07 -19.01 5.38
CA GLN A 165 0.98 -17.68 4.79
C GLN A 165 -0.25 -16.94 5.30
N PHE A 166 -0.15 -15.62 5.36
CA PHE A 166 -1.27 -14.74 5.67
C PHE A 166 -1.82 -14.11 4.38
N SER A 167 -3.15 -14.12 4.24
CA SER A 167 -3.86 -13.45 3.16
C SER A 167 -4.68 -12.29 3.72
N LEU A 168 -4.40 -11.07 3.25
CA LEU A 168 -5.06 -9.85 3.70
C LEU A 168 -6.50 -9.77 3.16
N VAL A 169 -7.48 -9.63 4.05
CA VAL A 169 -8.92 -9.56 3.72
C VAL A 169 -9.51 -8.19 3.96
N GLY A 170 -9.04 -7.42 4.96
CA GLY A 170 -9.63 -6.11 5.22
C GLY A 170 -9.20 -5.42 6.50
N LEU A 171 -10.05 -4.49 6.94
CA LEU A 171 -9.89 -3.70 8.16
C LEU A 171 -11.08 -3.90 9.10
N LYS A 172 -10.81 -4.10 10.38
CA LYS A 172 -11.83 -4.15 11.43
C LYS A 172 -11.34 -3.40 12.67
N LYS A 173 -12.04 -2.34 13.06
CA LYS A 173 -11.71 -1.51 14.23
C LYS A 173 -10.24 -1.05 14.25
N GLY A 174 -9.73 -0.56 13.12
CA GLY A 174 -8.35 -0.07 12.99
C GLY A 174 -7.28 -1.16 12.87
N LYS A 175 -7.65 -2.44 12.94
CA LYS A 175 -6.72 -3.57 12.77
C LYS A 175 -6.86 -4.19 11.39
N LEU A 176 -5.77 -4.69 10.84
CA LEU A 176 -5.80 -5.49 9.62
C LEU A 176 -6.29 -6.89 9.97
N ILE A 177 -7.11 -7.45 9.09
CA ILE A 177 -7.68 -8.79 9.25
C ILE A 177 -7.44 -9.60 7.98
N GLY A 178 -7.33 -10.91 8.16
CA GLY A 178 -7.06 -11.82 7.07
C GLY A 178 -7.23 -13.27 7.46
N ASN A 179 -6.86 -14.15 6.54
CA ASN A 179 -6.84 -15.58 6.78
C ASN A 179 -5.40 -16.08 6.78
N SER A 180 -4.99 -16.79 7.81
CA SER A 180 -3.76 -17.58 7.80
C SER A 180 -4.06 -18.99 7.32
N PHE A 181 -3.22 -19.49 6.43
CA PHE A 181 -3.27 -20.86 5.91
C PHE A 181 -2.00 -21.56 6.35
N CYS A 182 -2.13 -22.63 7.13
CA CYS A 182 -1.01 -23.28 7.79
C CYS A 182 -0.94 -24.75 7.44
N TYR A 183 0.29 -25.26 7.40
CA TYR A 183 0.56 -26.65 7.05
C TYR A 183 0.75 -27.48 8.31
N THR A 184 0.15 -28.67 8.32
CA THR A 184 0.56 -29.75 9.23
C THR A 184 1.74 -30.52 8.64
N PRO A 185 2.47 -31.33 9.42
CA PRO A 185 3.51 -32.20 8.89
C PRO A 185 3.02 -33.22 7.84
N ASP A 186 1.72 -33.54 7.87
CA ASP A 186 1.10 -34.50 6.94
C ASP A 186 0.55 -33.82 5.68
N ASP A 187 0.53 -32.48 5.63
CA ASP A 187 0.05 -31.75 4.48
C ASP A 187 1.05 -31.84 3.32
N GLY A 188 0.52 -32.09 2.12
CA GLY A 188 1.30 -31.85 0.90
C GLY A 188 1.63 -30.36 0.78
N HIS A 189 2.82 -30.03 0.26
CA HIS A 189 3.31 -28.64 0.10
C HIS A 189 2.44 -27.72 -0.79
N CYS A 190 1.34 -28.23 -1.37
CA CYS A 190 0.36 -27.45 -2.13
C CYS A 190 -0.85 -26.99 -1.32
N CYS A 191 -1.12 -27.65 -0.20
CA CYS A 191 -2.49 -27.83 0.27
C CYS A 191 -2.56 -27.75 1.80
N PRO A 192 -2.51 -26.53 2.37
CA PRO A 192 -2.60 -26.35 3.82
C PRO A 192 -4.00 -26.77 4.31
N SER A 193 -4.04 -27.56 5.38
CA SER A 193 -5.29 -28.06 5.97
C SER A 193 -5.82 -27.17 7.09
N LEU A 194 -4.98 -26.36 7.72
CA LEU A 194 -5.37 -25.48 8.83
C LEU A 194 -5.65 -24.06 8.32
N LYS A 195 -6.77 -23.49 8.78
CA LYS A 195 -7.21 -22.14 8.44
C LYS A 195 -7.54 -21.37 9.72
N TYR A 196 -7.03 -20.15 9.79
CA TYR A 196 -7.28 -19.26 10.92
C TYR A 196 -7.75 -17.90 10.45
N TYR A 197 -8.74 -17.34 11.12
CA TYR A 197 -9.01 -15.92 11.07
C TYR A 197 -7.93 -15.19 11.89
N THR A 198 -7.12 -14.37 11.22
CA THR A 198 -5.96 -13.70 11.81
C THR A 198 -6.17 -12.20 11.85
N VAL A 199 -5.87 -11.62 13.01
CA VAL A 199 -5.86 -10.17 13.24
C VAL A 199 -4.41 -9.74 13.41
N LEU A 200 -4.03 -8.68 12.70
CA LEU A 200 -2.73 -8.03 12.84
C LEU A 200 -2.88 -6.67 13.52
N SER A 201 -1.97 -6.37 14.44
CA SER A 201 -1.76 -5.01 14.95
C SER A 201 -0.65 -4.32 14.17
N GLU A 202 -0.73 -3.00 14.12
CA GLU A 202 0.38 -2.15 13.72
C GLU A 202 1.12 -1.72 14.99
N GLU A 203 2.44 -1.87 15.01
CA GLU A 203 3.33 -1.33 16.03
C GLU A 203 4.59 -0.73 15.40
N ASN A 204 4.80 0.57 15.57
CA ASN A 204 5.94 1.31 15.00
C ASN A 204 6.09 1.14 13.48
N TRP A 205 4.96 1.24 12.80
CA TRP A 205 4.70 1.03 11.39
C TRP A 205 5.01 -0.37 10.86
N LYS A 206 5.19 -1.36 11.74
CA LYS A 206 5.36 -2.77 11.38
C LYS A 206 4.12 -3.55 11.74
N LEU A 207 3.79 -4.52 10.89
CA LEU A 207 2.68 -5.42 11.18
C LEU A 207 3.16 -6.54 12.07
N LYS A 208 2.37 -6.84 13.10
CA LYS A 208 2.59 -7.98 13.97
C LYS A 208 1.33 -8.80 14.06
N HIS A 209 1.51 -10.11 14.23
CA HIS A 209 0.43 -10.97 14.64
C HIS A 209 -0.12 -10.48 15.99
N PHE A 210 -1.46 -10.42 16.10
CA PHE A 210 -2.16 -10.07 17.33
C PHE A 210 -2.93 -11.26 17.90
N THR A 211 -3.81 -11.87 17.10
CA THR A 211 -4.60 -13.05 17.50
C THR A 211 -4.99 -13.88 16.27
N SER A 212 -5.12 -15.19 16.46
CA SER A 212 -5.71 -16.11 15.47
C SER A 212 -6.79 -16.96 16.12
N GLU A 213 -7.88 -17.21 15.39
CA GLU A 213 -8.96 -18.12 15.77
C GLU A 213 -9.15 -19.13 14.64
N GLU A 214 -9.14 -20.43 14.96
CA GLU A 214 -9.31 -21.48 13.94
C GLU A 214 -10.71 -21.40 13.32
N THR A 215 -10.76 -21.58 12.01
CA THR A 215 -12.01 -21.52 11.23
C THR A 215 -12.20 -22.83 10.48
N TYR A 216 -13.43 -23.34 10.48
CA TYR A 216 -13.84 -24.56 9.76
C TYR A 216 -14.03 -24.33 8.26
#